data_AF-A0A060BIX4-F1
#
_entry.id   AF-A0A060BIX4-F1
#
_cell.length_a   1.000
_cell.length_b   1.000
_cell.length_c   1.000
_cell.angle_alpha   90.00
_cell.angle_beta   90.00
_cell.angle_gamma   90.00
#
_symmetry.space_group_name_H-M   'P 1'
#
loop_
_entity.id
_entity.type
_entity.pdbx_description
1 polymer ?
#
loop_
_entity_poly.entity_id
_entity_poly.type
_entity_poly.pdbx_seq_one_letter_code
_entity_poly.pdbx_strand_id
1 'polypeptide(L)'
;NWGSLFGGAAWKYNEETQDYYLHLFAEKQPDLNWENEKVRKEIYAMMTWWFELGIDGFRLDAINMISKVPEMPDADNIGEQQSKYVANGPRFHEYMNEMNREVFSKYDCMTVGECFNAPGEEVIKTGGRRSK
;
A
#
# COMPACT_ATOMS: atom_id res chain seq x y z
N ASN A 1 -10.65 -2.34 -16.02
CA ASN A 1 -11.58 -1.18 -16.07
C ASN A 1 -11.66 -0.43 -14.72
N TRP A 2 -10.59 -0.43 -13.92
CA TRP A 2 -10.61 0.15 -12.58
C TRP A 2 -10.75 1.68 -12.60
N GLY A 3 -11.41 2.23 -11.58
CA GLY A 3 -11.61 3.67 -11.40
C GLY A 3 -10.77 4.25 -10.27
N SER A 4 -10.46 5.54 -10.36
CA SER A 4 -9.78 6.27 -9.29
C SER A 4 -10.76 6.56 -8.15
N LEU A 5 -10.27 6.56 -6.91
CA LEU A 5 -11.02 7.00 -5.73
C LEU A 5 -11.36 8.49 -5.76
N PHE A 6 -10.70 9.27 -6.62
CA PHE A 6 -11.01 10.68 -6.88
C PHE A 6 -11.83 10.91 -8.17
N GLY A 7 -12.35 9.84 -8.76
CA GLY A 7 -13.18 9.88 -9.96
C GLY A 7 -12.38 9.71 -11.26
N GLY A 8 -13.05 9.17 -12.29
CA GLY A 8 -12.42 8.83 -13.56
C GLY A 8 -11.73 7.45 -13.55
N ALA A 9 -10.94 7.17 -14.59
CA ALA A 9 -10.17 5.93 -14.70
C ALA A 9 -8.99 5.92 -13.72
N ALA A 10 -8.61 4.74 -13.21
CA ALA A 10 -7.37 4.57 -12.44
C ALA A 10 -6.13 4.38 -13.33
N TRP A 11 -6.32 4.38 -14.64
CA TRP A 11 -5.28 4.11 -15.62
C TRP A 11 -5.08 5.33 -16.49
N LYS A 12 -3.87 5.87 -16.47
CA LYS A 12 -3.48 7.01 -17.29
C LYS A 12 -2.50 6.58 -18.35
N TYR A 13 -2.84 6.83 -19.62
CA TYR A 13 -1.95 6.60 -20.74
C TYR A 13 -0.78 7.58 -20.72
N ASN A 14 0.43 7.08 -20.94
CA ASN A 14 1.63 7.86 -21.16
C ASN A 14 2.07 7.69 -22.63
N GLU A 15 2.08 8.80 -23.38
CA GLU A 15 2.41 8.79 -24.81
C GLU A 15 3.88 8.43 -25.08
N GLU A 16 4.79 8.80 -24.19
CA GLU A 16 6.23 8.57 -24.35
C GLU A 16 6.60 7.08 -24.22
N THR A 17 5.94 6.38 -23.30
CA THR A 17 6.16 4.94 -23.07
C THR A 17 5.17 4.05 -23.81
N GLN A 18 4.13 4.65 -24.41
CA GLN A 18 3.01 3.95 -25.05
C GLN A 18 2.33 2.92 -24.14
N ASP A 19 2.24 3.24 -22.85
CA ASP A 19 1.71 2.33 -21.83
C ASP A 19 0.88 3.10 -20.80
N TYR A 20 0.09 2.38 -20.01
CA TYR A 20 -0.69 2.95 -18.91
C TYR A 20 0.03 2.77 -17.59
N TYR A 21 -0.06 3.78 -16.72
CA TYR A 21 0.30 3.63 -15.31
C TYR A 21 -0.95 3.66 -14.43
N LEU A 22 -0.88 2.92 -13.32
CA LEU A 22 -1.94 2.87 -12.32
C LEU A 22 -1.82 4.07 -11.37
N HIS A 23 -2.95 4.70 -11.08
CA HIS A 23 -3.14 5.67 -10.01
C HIS A 23 -4.50 5.44 -9.34
N LEU A 24 -4.50 4.92 -8.12
CA LEU A 24 -5.73 4.70 -7.35
C LEU A 24 -6.32 6.01 -6.80
N PHE A 25 -5.51 7.07 -6.78
CA PHE A 25 -5.90 8.42 -6.36
C PHE A 25 -5.76 9.40 -7.55
N ALA A 26 -5.20 10.60 -7.35
CA ALA A 26 -5.03 11.57 -8.44
C ALA A 26 -4.06 11.05 -9.51
N GLU A 27 -4.18 11.51 -10.76
CA GLU A 27 -3.23 11.16 -11.84
C GLU A 27 -1.77 11.49 -11.46
N LYS A 28 -1.55 12.51 -10.62
CA LYS A 28 -0.23 12.89 -10.11
C LYS A 28 0.30 12.01 -8.96
N GLN A 29 -0.46 10.99 -8.57
CA GLN A 29 -0.12 10.03 -7.51
C GLN A 29 -0.03 8.62 -8.11
N PRO A 30 1.01 8.33 -8.93
CA PRO A 30 1.19 7.01 -9.48
C PRO A 30 1.47 5.99 -8.37
N ASP A 31 0.84 4.82 -8.47
CA ASP A 31 1.02 3.74 -7.52
C ASP A 31 2.42 3.13 -7.64
N LEU A 32 3.10 2.95 -6.50
CA LEU A 32 4.34 2.20 -6.44
C LEU A 32 4.08 0.70 -6.62
N ASN A 33 4.97 0.03 -7.35
CA ASN A 33 4.93 -1.42 -7.53
C ASN A 33 5.67 -2.14 -6.39
N TRP A 34 4.92 -2.65 -5.42
CA TRP A 34 5.45 -3.38 -4.26
C TRP A 34 5.95 -4.79 -4.58
N GLU A 35 5.56 -5.38 -5.71
CA GLU A 35 6.13 -6.66 -6.15
C GLU A 35 7.63 -6.53 -6.46
N ASN A 36 8.07 -5.34 -6.85
CA ASN A 36 9.48 -5.04 -7.09
C ASN A 36 10.24 -4.87 -5.76
N GLU A 37 11.13 -5.82 -5.45
CA GLU A 37 11.95 -5.77 -4.23
C GLU A 37 12.78 -4.49 -4.12
N LYS A 38 13.22 -3.90 -5.24
CA LYS A 38 13.97 -2.64 -5.22
C LYS A 38 13.11 -1.54 -4.62
N VAL A 39 11.84 -1.42 -5.03
CA VAL A 39 10.91 -0.42 -4.49
C VAL A 39 10.76 -0.59 -2.98
N ARG A 40 10.57 -1.82 -2.50
CA ARG A 40 10.44 -2.10 -1.06
C ARG A 40 11.70 -1.72 -0.29
N LYS A 41 12.89 -2.08 -0.80
CA LYS A 41 14.19 -1.71 -0.22
C LYS A 41 14.39 -0.19 -0.13
N GLU A 42 14.02 0.56 -1.17
CA GLU A 42 14.10 2.03 -1.17
C GLU A 42 13.16 2.64 -0.12
N ILE A 43 11.94 2.10 0.01
CA ILE A 43 10.98 2.54 1.05
C ILE A 43 11.55 2.27 2.44
N TYR A 44 12.09 1.08 2.71
CA TYR A 44 12.65 0.74 4.02
C TYR A 44 13.89 1.56 4.36
N ALA A 45 14.74 1.86 3.37
CA ALA A 45 15.89 2.74 3.55
C ALA A 45 15.44 4.16 3.92
N MET A 46 14.43 4.71 3.22
CA MET A 46 13.84 6.02 3.54
C MET A 46 13.23 6.05 4.94
N MET A 47 12.49 5.01 5.34
CA MET A 47 11.92 4.92 6.69
C MET A 47 13.00 4.84 7.78
N THR A 48 14.04 4.03 7.54
CA THR A 48 15.20 3.90 8.44
C THR A 48 15.89 5.25 8.62
N TRP A 49 16.10 5.99 7.52
CA TRP A 49 16.70 7.32 7.56
C TRP A 49 15.92 8.29 8.46
N TRP A 50 14.59 8.29 8.39
CA TRP A 50 13.78 9.12 9.29
C TRP A 50 13.89 8.68 10.75
N PHE A 51 13.94 7.38 11.03
CA PHE A 51 14.17 6.89 12.39
C PHE A 51 15.57 7.26 12.92
N GLU A 52 16.59 7.24 12.07
CA GLU A 52 17.94 7.72 12.42
C GLU A 52 17.96 9.21 12.77
N LEU A 53 17.03 10.00 12.21
CA LEU A 53 16.81 11.40 12.58
C LEU A 53 15.97 11.58 13.86
N GLY A 54 15.41 10.51 14.42
CA GLY A 54 14.76 10.50 15.72
C GLY A 54 13.24 10.67 15.73
N ILE A 55 12.52 10.31 14.66
CA ILE A 55 11.05 10.22 14.73
C ILE A 55 10.62 9.02 15.59
N ASP A 56 9.45 9.12 16.23
CA ASP A 56 8.93 8.06 17.09
C ASP A 56 7.96 7.10 16.39
N GLY A 57 7.74 7.26 15.08
CA GLY A 57 6.79 6.42 14.37
C GLY A 57 6.21 6.97 13.09
N PHE A 58 5.34 6.18 12.47
CA PHE A 58 4.67 6.52 11.22
C PHE A 58 3.15 6.35 11.32
N ARG A 59 2.45 7.32 10.72
CA ARG A 59 1.08 7.12 10.22
C ARG A 59 1.19 6.71 8.76
N LEU A 60 0.82 5.47 8.45
CA LEU A 60 0.95 4.87 7.12
C LEU A 60 -0.33 5.13 6.31
N ASP A 61 -0.23 6.01 5.32
CA ASP A 61 -1.32 6.38 4.41
C ASP A 61 -1.70 5.23 3.47
N ALA A 62 -3.01 5.02 3.27
CA ALA A 62 -3.57 4.01 2.36
C ALA A 62 -2.88 2.63 2.42
N ILE A 63 -2.40 2.23 3.60
CA ILE A 63 -1.37 1.18 3.72
C ILE A 63 -1.89 -0.18 3.28
N ASN A 64 -3.18 -0.43 3.44
CA ASN A 64 -3.79 -1.68 3.02
C ASN A 64 -3.96 -1.80 1.51
N MET A 65 -3.61 -0.77 0.73
CA MET A 65 -3.71 -0.78 -0.73
C MET A 65 -2.39 -1.09 -1.44
N ILE A 66 -1.32 -1.44 -0.71
CA ILE A 66 0.01 -1.66 -1.30
C ILE A 66 0.13 -2.96 -2.11
N SER A 67 -0.71 -3.96 -1.82
CA SER A 67 -0.76 -5.23 -2.55
C SER A 67 -1.96 -5.24 -3.49
N LYS A 68 -1.71 -5.41 -4.79
CA LYS A 68 -2.74 -5.52 -5.84
C LYS A 68 -2.85 -6.97 -6.30
N VAL A 69 -4.02 -7.34 -6.82
CA VAL A 69 -4.21 -8.64 -7.49
C VAL A 69 -3.43 -8.65 -8.81
N PRO A 70 -2.46 -9.57 -9.01
CA PRO A 70 -1.55 -9.55 -10.16
C PRO A 70 -2.23 -9.64 -11.53
N GLU A 71 -3.35 -10.37 -11.61
CA GLU A 71 -4.10 -10.59 -12.84
C GLU A 71 -4.86 -9.33 -13.30
N MET A 72 -4.98 -8.33 -12.42
CA MET A 72 -5.68 -7.06 -12.66
C MET A 72 -7.05 -7.22 -13.37
N PRO A 73 -7.93 -8.09 -12.84
CA PRO A 73 -9.18 -8.42 -13.53
C PRO A 73 -10.10 -7.21 -13.64
N ASP A 74 -10.95 -7.19 -14.67
CA ASP A 74 -12.04 -6.23 -14.72
C ASP A 74 -12.96 -6.37 -13.50
N ALA A 75 -13.42 -5.22 -12.99
CA ALA A 75 -14.40 -5.13 -11.94
C ALA A 75 -15.80 -5.03 -12.56
N ASP A 76 -16.75 -5.82 -12.05
CA ASP A 76 -18.13 -5.76 -12.53
C ASP A 76 -18.76 -4.38 -12.27
N ASN A 77 -18.42 -3.75 -11.14
CA ASN A 77 -18.82 -2.39 -10.78
C ASN A 77 -17.62 -1.62 -10.20
N ILE A 78 -17.38 -0.40 -10.70
CA ILE A 78 -16.32 0.50 -10.22
C ILE A 78 -16.66 0.98 -8.79
N GLY A 79 -15.66 1.02 -7.90
CA GLY A 79 -15.83 1.36 -6.49
C GLY A 79 -15.88 0.14 -5.58
N GLU A 80 -17.07 -0.27 -5.16
CA GLU A 80 -17.27 -1.30 -4.13
C GLU A 80 -16.60 -2.63 -4.48
N GLN A 81 -16.76 -3.12 -5.71
CA GLN A 81 -16.14 -4.38 -6.14
C GLN A 81 -14.67 -4.23 -6.54
N GLN A 82 -14.20 -3.04 -6.91
CA GLN A 82 -12.77 -2.82 -7.16
C GLN A 82 -11.96 -2.93 -5.87
N SER A 83 -12.53 -2.56 -4.72
CA SER A 83 -11.85 -2.59 -3.43
C SER A 83 -11.24 -3.96 -3.11
N LYS A 84 -11.90 -5.06 -3.52
CA LYS A 84 -11.41 -6.44 -3.34
C LYS A 84 -10.13 -6.77 -4.13
N TYR A 85 -9.81 -5.98 -5.15
CA TYR A 85 -8.63 -6.17 -5.99
C TYR A 85 -7.46 -5.26 -5.61
N VAL A 86 -7.76 -4.15 -4.92
CA VAL A 86 -6.78 -3.08 -4.65
C VAL A 86 -6.53 -2.84 -3.17
N ALA A 87 -7.34 -3.41 -2.27
CA ALA A 87 -7.17 -3.31 -0.82
C ALA A 87 -7.11 -4.71 -0.19
N ASN A 88 -6.28 -4.85 0.84
CA ASN A 88 -5.96 -6.12 1.53
C ASN A 88 -5.55 -7.23 0.54
N GLY A 89 -4.74 -6.88 -0.47
CA GLY A 89 -4.31 -7.80 -1.51
C GLY A 89 -3.51 -9.00 -0.99
N PRO A 90 -3.23 -9.98 -1.86
CA PRO A 90 -2.73 -11.30 -1.47
C PRO A 90 -1.41 -11.28 -0.68
N ARG A 91 -0.58 -10.25 -0.89
CA ARG A 91 0.73 -10.09 -0.25
C ARG A 91 0.75 -8.96 0.79
N PHE A 92 -0.40 -8.38 1.14
CA PHE A 92 -0.45 -7.25 2.07
C PHE A 92 0.20 -7.58 3.43
N HIS A 93 -0.23 -8.66 4.07
CA HIS A 93 0.32 -9.08 5.36
C HIS A 93 1.78 -9.53 5.26
N GLU A 94 2.20 -10.09 4.13
CA GLU A 94 3.60 -10.42 3.86
C GLU A 94 4.45 -9.14 3.87
N TYR A 95 4.03 -8.10 3.14
CA TYR A 95 4.73 -6.81 3.09
C TYR A 95 4.74 -6.07 4.42
N MET A 96 3.66 -6.16 5.20
CA MET A 96 3.62 -5.58 6.55
C MET A 96 4.60 -6.28 7.50
N ASN A 97 4.67 -7.61 7.45
CA ASN A 97 5.62 -8.39 8.25
C ASN A 97 7.07 -8.15 7.81
N GLU A 98 7.31 -8.03 6.50
CA GLU A 98 8.62 -7.65 5.96
C GLU A 98 9.01 -6.25 6.46
N MET A 99 8.15 -5.25 6.31
CA MET A 99 8.39 -3.88 6.78
C MET A 99 8.65 -3.82 8.29
N ASN A 100 7.92 -4.62 9.08
CA ASN A 100 8.16 -4.73 10.52
C ASN A 100 9.56 -5.28 10.82
N ARG A 101 9.93 -6.42 10.22
CA ARG A 101 11.23 -7.05 10.42
C ARG A 101 12.39 -6.18 9.95
N GLU A 102 12.22 -5.51 8.80
CA GLU A 102 13.28 -4.70 8.20
C GLU A 102 13.40 -3.31 8.84
N VAL A 103 12.34 -2.78 9.46
CA VAL A 103 12.35 -1.42 10.03
C VAL A 103 11.77 -1.37 11.44
N PHE A 104 10.46 -1.54 11.60
CA PHE A 104 9.78 -1.16 12.85
C PHE A 104 10.25 -1.93 14.09
N SER A 105 10.64 -3.20 13.97
CA SER A 105 11.12 -4.00 15.09
C SER A 105 12.49 -3.55 15.64
N LYS A 106 13.17 -2.64 14.94
CA LYS A 106 14.49 -2.11 15.31
C LYS A 106 14.41 -0.84 16.17
N TYR A 107 13.21 -0.30 16.36
CA TYR A 107 12.97 0.97 17.06
C TYR A 107 11.83 0.84 18.06
N ASP A 108 11.90 1.56 19.19
CA ASP A 108 10.74 1.77 20.04
C ASP A 108 9.84 2.82 19.36
N CYS A 109 8.88 2.35 18.58
CA CYS A 109 8.07 3.21 17.74
C CYS A 109 6.57 2.87 17.80
N MET A 110 5.76 3.84 17.40
CA MET A 110 4.34 3.66 17.15
C MET A 110 4.06 3.62 15.64
N THR A 111 3.24 2.66 15.22
CA THR A 111 2.73 2.62 13.85
C THR A 111 1.20 2.65 13.87
N VAL A 112 0.60 3.49 13.04
CA VAL A 112 -0.85 3.50 12.81
C VAL A 112 -1.12 3.50 11.32
N GLY A 113 -1.91 2.53 10.84
CA GLY A 113 -2.32 2.45 9.45
C GLY A 113 -3.65 3.15 9.21
N GLU A 114 -3.73 4.01 8.21
CA GLU A 114 -5.01 4.36 7.60
C GLU A 114 -5.35 3.29 6.56
N CYS A 115 -6.50 2.64 6.75
CA CYS A 115 -6.92 1.55 5.88
C CYS A 115 -8.24 1.89 5.18
N PHE A 116 -8.25 1.76 3.86
CA PHE A 116 -9.45 1.95 3.04
C PHE A 116 -10.34 0.70 3.13
N ASN A 117 -11.60 0.89 3.51
CA ASN A 117 -12.63 -0.16 3.56
C ASN A 117 -12.17 -1.47 4.24
N ALA A 118 -11.48 -1.36 5.39
CA ALA A 118 -10.94 -2.51 6.10
C ALA A 118 -12.00 -3.14 7.03
N PRO A 119 -12.42 -4.40 6.78
CA PRO A 119 -13.31 -5.09 7.71
C PRO A 119 -12.57 -5.37 9.03
N GLY A 120 -13.32 -5.45 10.13
CA GLY A 120 -12.74 -5.58 11.47
C GLY A 120 -11.78 -6.75 11.65
N GLU A 121 -11.98 -7.87 10.94
CA GLU A 121 -11.07 -9.01 10.96
C GLU A 121 -9.68 -8.68 10.39
N GLU A 122 -9.62 -7.93 9.28
CA GLU A 122 -8.36 -7.49 8.68
C GLU A 122 -7.63 -6.48 9.57
N VAL A 123 -8.37 -5.63 10.28
CA VAL A 123 -7.80 -4.73 11.29
C VAL A 123 -7.14 -5.53 12.43
N ILE A 124 -7.75 -6.62 12.88
CA ILE A 124 -7.19 -7.49 13.93
C ILE A 124 -5.91 -8.19 13.45
N LYS A 125 -5.88 -8.67 12.20
CA LYS A 125 -4.69 -9.31 11.62
C LYS A 125 -3.53 -8.32 11.44
N THR A 126 -3.84 -7.09 11.07
CA THR A 126 -2.85 -6.03 10.84
C THR A 126 -2.34 -5.41 12.14
N GLY A 127 -3.20 -5.31 13.15
CA GLY A 127 -2.87 -4.78 14.48
C GLY A 127 -2.01 -5.76 15.27
N GLY A 128 -0.69 -5.57 15.23
CA GLY A 128 0.23 -6.32 16.08
C GLY A 128 -0.03 -6.06 17.57
N ARG A 129 -0.16 -7.13 18.36
CA ARG A 129 -0.03 -7.01 19.82
C ARG A 129 1.45 -6.75 20.14
N ARG A 130 1.76 -5.79 21.01
CA ARG A 130 3.10 -5.66 21.61
C ARG A 130 3.48 -7.03 22.18
N SER A 131 4.47 -7.71 21.58
CA SER A 131 5.19 -8.76 22.30
C SER A 131 5.97 -8.04 23.40
N LYS A 132 5.58 -8.30 24.65
CA LYS A 132 6.40 -7.96 25.81
C LYS A 132 7.69 -8.76 25.80
#